data_AF-A0A7I8VAL3-F1
#
_entry.id   AF-A0A7I8VAL3-F1
#
_cell.length_a   1.000
_cell.length_b   1.000
_cell.length_c   1.000
_cell.angle_alpha   90.00
_cell.angle_beta   90.00
_cell.angle_gamma   90.00
#
_symmetry.space_group_name_H-M   'P 1'
#
loop_
_entity.id
_entity.type
_entity.pdbx_description
1 polymer ?
#
loop_
_entity_poly.entity_id
_entity_poly.type
_entity_poly.pdbx_seq_one_letter_code
_entity_poly.pdbx_strand_id
1 'polypeptide(L)'
;MQVLNWRPQLLILYKLEAVSLAPKYPRIFSIASQLKAGRGFTVSATMLHGDLMELESDIILARQLLRTSMIEEDLNGFCKILATRNPIEAINILLQTVGLGNLKANTVMLSWPEDWQLSNERNKVFIETLRLAYAKKIAIIVPVNIDSFPTNNTVMTGKIDIWWIIHDGGMLLLLAFLLKQHPVWKKCRLRIITVTAKKSTPEELIKLKEKMLKYLYEIRIDAEVLVEEISVQNLQAYVSIVKSNKKRVKRSISTALQDIVETVRGVSQEEEDDEDDEDDIAFKSDIEESQVKEDIFEKDEDEEDKSSSSDEMIHWRMEIAKKLNESVKSMSAQSSLILMNIPSPPNLQISEHLIRTYMKYLACLTDGLQRVMLVHGSGTEVVTGLQ
;
A
#
# COMPACT_ATOMS: atom_id res chain seq x y z
N MET A 1 -8.37 -21.18 8.90
CA MET A 1 -9.21 -20.47 9.87
C MET A 1 -9.06 -18.99 9.57
N GLN A 2 -10.08 -18.38 8.97
CA GLN A 2 -10.05 -16.96 8.57
C GLN A 2 -10.21 -16.11 9.83
N VAL A 3 -9.30 -15.18 10.07
CA VAL A 3 -9.36 -14.31 11.25
C VAL A 3 -10.45 -13.27 11.01
N LEU A 4 -11.55 -13.34 11.77
CA LEU A 4 -12.69 -12.43 11.65
C LEU A 4 -12.31 -10.95 11.90
N ASN A 5 -11.23 -10.72 12.65
CA ASN A 5 -10.72 -9.40 13.01
C ASN A 5 -9.23 -9.28 12.67
N TRP A 6 -8.94 -8.93 11.42
CA TRP A 6 -7.55 -8.74 10.99
C TRP A 6 -6.89 -7.57 11.74
N ARG A 7 -5.64 -7.75 12.17
CA ARG A 7 -4.80 -6.71 12.79
C ARG A 7 -3.37 -6.82 12.25
N PRO A 8 -2.71 -5.68 11.96
CA PRO A 8 -1.36 -5.71 11.41
C PRO A 8 -0.37 -6.20 12.47
N GLN A 9 0.34 -7.28 12.16
CA GLN A 9 1.48 -7.84 12.88
C GLN A 9 2.72 -7.51 12.05
N LEU A 10 3.53 -6.58 12.56
CA LEU A 10 4.50 -5.87 11.74
C LEU A 10 5.84 -6.61 11.68
N LEU A 11 6.35 -6.82 10.47
CA LEU A 11 7.76 -7.00 10.19
C LEU A 11 8.31 -5.69 9.63
N ILE A 12 9.12 -4.97 10.39
CA ILE A 12 9.77 -3.73 9.96
C ILE A 12 11.14 -4.09 9.39
N LEU A 13 11.34 -3.87 8.09
CA LEU A 13 12.65 -4.01 7.46
C LEU A 13 13.41 -2.70 7.66
N TYR A 14 14.28 -2.70 8.66
CA TYR A 14 15.01 -1.52 9.10
C TYR A 14 16.44 -1.49 8.57
N LYS A 15 16.83 -0.36 8.01
CA LYS A 15 18.19 -0.14 7.48
C LYS A 15 19.03 0.64 8.49
N LEU A 16 20.19 0.07 8.83
CA LEU A 16 21.26 0.77 9.53
C LEU A 16 22.24 1.39 8.53
N GLU A 17 22.94 2.44 8.94
CA GLU A 17 24.08 2.94 8.21
C GLU A 17 25.20 1.90 8.15
N ALA A 18 25.88 1.79 7.00
CA ALA A 18 26.84 0.73 6.75
C ALA A 18 28.08 0.78 7.66
N VAL A 19 28.48 1.98 8.12
CA VAL A 19 29.72 2.18 8.89
C VAL A 19 29.43 2.40 10.37
N SER A 20 28.56 3.37 10.68
CA SER A 20 28.26 3.75 12.06
C SER A 20 27.26 2.80 12.74
N LEU A 21 26.56 1.96 11.96
CA LEU A 21 25.37 1.22 12.38
C LEU A 21 24.28 2.14 12.97
N ALA A 22 24.33 3.44 12.67
CA ALA A 22 23.37 4.40 13.17
C ALA A 22 21.97 4.12 12.55
N PRO A 23 20.89 4.29 13.32
CA PRO A 23 19.54 4.21 12.81
C PRO A 23 19.27 5.33 11.78
N LYS A 24 18.98 4.97 10.52
CA LYS A 24 18.85 5.96 9.44
C LYS A 24 17.49 6.68 9.44
N TYR A 25 16.42 5.98 9.83
CA TYR A 25 15.04 6.46 9.70
C TYR A 25 14.23 6.22 10.99
N PRO A 26 14.55 6.91 12.10
CA PRO A 26 13.93 6.62 13.40
C PRO A 26 12.40 6.76 13.39
N ARG A 27 11.86 7.64 12.53
CA ARG A 27 10.41 7.87 12.39
C ARG A 27 9.61 6.64 11.96
N ILE A 28 10.22 5.62 11.37
CA ILE A 28 9.50 4.37 11.07
C ILE A 28 9.00 3.68 12.35
N PHE A 29 9.77 3.76 13.45
CA PHE A 29 9.36 3.22 14.74
C PHE A 29 8.28 4.08 15.38
N SER A 30 8.33 5.41 15.25
CA SER A 30 7.24 6.29 15.66
C SER A 30 5.92 5.87 14.98
N ILE A 31 5.93 5.71 13.64
CA ILE A 31 4.74 5.32 12.88
C ILE A 31 4.23 3.93 13.29
N ALA A 32 5.15 2.96 13.43
CA ALA A 32 4.79 1.61 13.86
C ALA A 32 4.19 1.60 15.28
N SER A 33 4.75 2.39 16.20
CA SER A 33 4.24 2.54 17.57
C SER A 33 2.84 3.15 17.56
N GLN A 34 2.64 4.21 16.76
CA GLN A 34 1.35 4.87 16.58
C GLN A 34 0.28 3.94 15.99
N LEU A 35 0.65 3.05 15.07
CA LEU A 35 -0.26 2.04 14.49
C LEU A 35 -0.62 0.92 15.47
N LYS A 36 0.32 0.54 16.34
CA LYS A 36 0.17 -0.62 17.23
C LYS A 36 -0.40 -0.26 18.59
N ALA A 37 -0.25 1.00 19.03
CA ALA A 37 -0.66 1.51 20.33
C ALA A 37 -0.26 0.56 21.49
N GLY A 38 0.98 0.04 21.43
CA GLY A 38 1.54 -0.89 22.42
C GLY A 38 1.02 -2.34 22.37
N ARG A 39 0.20 -2.71 21.37
CA ARG A 39 -0.44 -4.04 21.27
C ARG A 39 0.05 -4.85 20.07
N GLY A 40 0.02 -6.17 20.23
CA GLY A 40 0.30 -7.15 19.18
C GLY A 40 1.79 -7.39 18.93
N PHE A 41 2.08 -8.09 17.85
CA PHE A 41 3.41 -8.56 17.47
C PHE A 41 4.11 -7.60 16.52
N THR A 42 5.37 -7.29 16.84
CA THR A 42 6.27 -6.48 16.02
C THR A 42 7.66 -7.09 16.03
N VAL A 43 8.27 -7.24 14.86
CA VAL A 43 9.67 -7.62 14.69
C VAL A 43 10.34 -6.56 13.84
N SER A 44 11.42 -5.97 14.34
CA SER A 44 12.31 -5.12 13.56
C SER A 44 13.50 -5.96 13.10
N ALA A 45 13.74 -5.99 11.79
CA ALA A 45 14.79 -6.80 11.20
C ALA A 45 15.76 -5.97 10.37
N THR A 46 17.05 -6.28 10.51
CA THR A 46 18.13 -5.62 9.78
C THR A 46 19.06 -6.66 9.17
N MET A 47 19.54 -6.38 7.97
CA MET A 47 20.51 -7.19 7.26
C MET A 47 21.87 -6.49 7.25
N LEU A 48 22.91 -7.18 7.71
CA LEU A 48 24.31 -6.74 7.62
C LEU A 48 24.99 -7.50 6.48
N HIS A 49 25.77 -6.79 5.66
CA HIS A 49 26.44 -7.39 4.52
C HIS A 49 27.71 -8.11 4.96
N GLY A 50 27.77 -9.43 4.78
CA GLY A 50 28.94 -10.25 5.11
C GLY A 50 28.57 -11.62 5.70
N ASP A 51 29.56 -12.29 6.28
CA ASP A 51 29.41 -13.63 6.87
C ASP A 51 29.18 -13.57 8.38
N LEU A 52 28.41 -14.53 8.89
CA LEU A 52 28.06 -14.61 10.31
C LEU A 52 29.28 -14.67 11.23
N MET A 53 30.32 -15.41 10.84
CA MET A 53 31.54 -15.60 11.64
C MET A 53 32.37 -14.31 11.77
N GLU A 54 32.26 -13.41 10.80
CA GLU A 54 33.01 -12.15 10.77
C GLU A 54 32.26 -11.02 11.47
N LEU A 55 30.92 -11.06 11.43
CA LEU A 55 30.04 -9.99 11.89
C LEU A 55 29.49 -10.21 13.31
N GLU A 56 30.01 -11.14 14.10
CA GLU A 56 29.44 -11.48 15.41
C GLU A 56 29.34 -10.27 16.35
N SER A 57 30.41 -9.47 16.45
CA SER A 57 30.44 -8.23 17.23
C SER A 57 29.44 -7.21 16.73
N ASP A 58 29.39 -7.02 15.41
CA ASP A 58 28.53 -6.03 14.76
C ASP A 58 27.06 -6.41 14.88
N ILE A 59 26.74 -7.71 14.86
CA ILE A 59 25.39 -8.24 15.10
C ILE A 59 24.93 -7.92 16.53
N ILE A 60 25.81 -8.09 17.52
CA ILE A 60 25.48 -7.78 18.93
C ILE A 60 25.23 -6.27 19.06
N LEU A 61 26.12 -5.44 18.51
CA LEU A 61 26.02 -3.98 18.56
C LEU A 61 24.76 -3.47 17.83
N ALA A 62 24.54 -3.91 16.58
CA ALA A 62 23.37 -3.56 15.79
C ALA A 62 22.06 -3.94 16.50
N ARG A 63 22.02 -5.12 17.15
CA ARG A 63 20.85 -5.54 17.93
C ARG A 63 20.59 -4.61 19.10
N GLN A 64 21.64 -4.19 19.82
CA GLN A 64 21.50 -3.27 20.94
C GLN A 64 21.01 -1.89 20.47
N LEU A 65 21.63 -1.33 19.42
CA LEU A 65 21.23 -0.03 18.84
C LEU A 65 19.77 -0.04 18.35
N LEU A 66 19.38 -1.12 17.64
CA LEU A 66 18.02 -1.28 17.15
C LEU A 66 17.02 -1.37 18.30
N ARG A 67 17.35 -2.12 19.36
CA ARG A 67 16.51 -2.25 20.56
C ARG A 67 16.34 -0.92 21.28
N THR A 68 17.42 -0.17 21.47
CA THR A 68 17.37 1.17 22.08
C THR A 68 16.45 2.09 21.26
N SER A 69 16.62 2.11 19.94
CA SER A 69 15.79 2.95 19.04
C SER A 69 14.31 2.59 19.10
N MET A 70 13.97 1.30 19.25
CA MET A 70 12.59 0.86 19.42
C MET A 70 12.00 1.31 20.77
N ILE A 71 12.78 1.21 21.85
CA ILE A 71 12.35 1.62 23.19
C ILE A 71 12.14 3.14 23.26
N GLU A 72 13.03 3.93 22.65
CA GLU A 72 12.90 5.39 22.58
C GLU A 72 11.62 5.87 21.89
N GLU A 73 11.07 5.07 20.99
CA GLU A 73 9.83 5.35 20.24
C GLU A 73 8.61 4.57 20.78
N ASP A 74 8.70 4.06 22.01
CA ASP A 74 7.65 3.27 22.71
C ASP A 74 7.16 2.04 21.93
N LEU A 75 8.03 1.44 21.09
CA LEU A 75 7.69 0.30 20.26
C LEU A 75 8.11 -1.02 20.91
N ASN A 76 7.13 -1.72 21.46
CA ASN A 76 7.33 -3.08 21.96
C ASN A 76 7.52 -4.08 20.81
N GLY A 77 8.57 -4.91 20.88
CA GLY A 77 8.82 -5.94 19.88
C GLY A 77 10.18 -6.63 20.02
N PHE A 78 10.54 -7.37 18.98
CA PHE A 78 11.79 -8.14 18.89
C PHE A 78 12.71 -7.57 17.81
N CYS A 79 14.02 -7.72 18.02
CA CYS A 79 15.04 -7.33 17.05
C CYS A 79 15.67 -8.57 16.42
N LYS A 80 15.74 -8.63 15.08
CA LYS A 80 16.38 -9.73 14.35
C LYS A 80 17.45 -9.18 13.41
N ILE A 81 18.70 -9.56 13.63
CA ILE A 81 19.82 -9.16 12.77
C ILE A 81 20.24 -10.39 11.97
N LEU A 82 20.42 -10.23 10.66
CA LEU A 82 20.87 -11.28 9.75
C LEU A 82 22.16 -10.85 9.06
N ALA A 83 23.20 -11.67 9.11
CA ALA A 83 24.34 -11.55 8.21
C ALA A 83 23.98 -12.19 6.87
N THR A 84 24.15 -11.46 5.78
CA THR A 84 23.86 -11.98 4.43
C THR A 84 24.65 -11.23 3.36
N ARG A 85 25.07 -11.96 2.31
CA ARG A 85 25.59 -11.34 1.08
C ARG A 85 24.48 -11.02 0.08
N ASN A 86 23.31 -11.66 0.22
CA ASN A 86 22.15 -11.50 -0.64
C ASN A 86 20.93 -11.03 0.18
N PRO A 87 20.64 -9.72 0.20
CA PRO A 87 19.53 -9.20 0.99
C PRO A 87 18.16 -9.69 0.49
N ILE A 88 18.00 -9.93 -0.82
CA ILE A 88 16.72 -10.37 -1.40
C ILE A 88 16.37 -11.77 -0.90
N GLU A 89 17.34 -12.68 -0.92
CA GLU A 89 17.18 -14.04 -0.40
C GLU A 89 16.92 -14.05 1.10
N ALA A 90 17.65 -13.23 1.87
CA ALA A 90 17.43 -13.10 3.30
C ALA A 90 16.01 -12.58 3.62
N ILE A 91 15.52 -11.58 2.88
CA ILE A 91 14.15 -11.08 3.01
C ILE A 91 13.14 -12.17 2.66
N ASN A 92 13.36 -12.93 1.59
CA ASN A 92 12.50 -14.05 1.22
C ASN A 92 12.39 -15.07 2.37
N ILE A 93 13.52 -15.50 2.94
CA ILE A 93 13.56 -16.42 4.08
C ILE A 93 12.83 -15.80 5.28
N LEU A 94 13.09 -14.53 5.58
CA LEU A 94 12.52 -13.83 6.71
C LEU A 94 10.99 -13.73 6.61
N LEU A 95 10.44 -13.42 5.44
CA LEU A 95 9.00 -13.35 5.21
C LEU A 95 8.29 -14.70 5.42
N GLN A 96 8.98 -15.84 5.30
CA GLN A 96 8.38 -17.17 5.56
C GLN A 96 8.58 -17.64 7.00
N THR A 97 9.66 -17.19 7.64
CA THR A 97 10.14 -17.76 8.91
C THR A 97 9.95 -16.83 10.12
N VAL A 98 9.59 -15.56 9.91
CA VAL A 98 9.39 -14.64 11.03
C VAL A 98 8.17 -15.03 11.87
N GLY A 99 8.37 -15.13 13.17
CA GLY A 99 7.34 -15.52 14.13
C GLY A 99 7.58 -16.86 14.80
N LEU A 100 6.63 -17.27 15.63
CA LEU A 100 6.63 -18.55 16.33
C LEU A 100 5.20 -19.11 16.36
N GLY A 101 4.98 -20.29 15.76
CA GLY A 101 3.66 -20.90 15.68
C GLY A 101 2.66 -20.00 14.93
N ASN A 102 1.52 -19.69 15.54
CA ASN A 102 0.51 -18.80 14.97
C ASN A 102 0.86 -17.31 15.08
N LEU A 103 1.88 -16.95 15.88
CA LEU A 103 2.35 -15.59 16.04
C LEU A 103 3.33 -15.26 14.90
N LYS A 104 2.81 -14.84 13.74
CA LYS A 104 3.60 -14.48 12.55
C LYS A 104 3.31 -13.06 12.11
N ALA A 105 4.27 -12.45 11.43
CA ALA A 105 4.02 -11.18 10.77
C ALA A 105 3.08 -11.40 9.57
N ASN A 106 2.09 -10.52 9.43
CA ASN A 106 1.16 -10.49 8.29
C ASN A 106 1.24 -9.16 7.53
N THR A 107 2.12 -8.24 7.95
CA THR A 107 2.37 -6.96 7.33
C THR A 107 3.86 -6.67 7.33
N VAL A 108 4.42 -6.34 6.17
CA VAL A 108 5.78 -5.82 6.05
C VAL A 108 5.74 -4.30 5.96
N MET A 109 6.58 -3.64 6.74
CA MET A 109 6.78 -2.20 6.70
C MET A 109 8.22 -1.91 6.28
N LEU A 110 8.40 -1.09 5.25
CA LEU A 110 9.71 -0.75 4.71
C LEU A 110 9.77 0.72 4.31
N SER A 111 10.93 1.35 4.50
CA SER A 111 11.13 2.74 4.11
C SER A 111 11.21 2.90 2.60
N TRP A 112 10.69 4.01 2.09
CA TRP A 112 10.96 4.46 0.72
C TRP A 112 12.48 4.67 0.52
N PRO A 113 13.08 4.18 -0.57
CA PRO A 113 14.49 4.45 -0.88
C PRO A 113 14.66 5.88 -1.38
N GLU A 114 14.98 6.82 -0.49
CA GLU A 114 15.14 8.25 -0.81
C GLU A 114 16.15 8.52 -1.94
N ASP A 115 17.19 7.70 -2.06
CA ASP A 115 18.21 7.77 -3.08
C ASP A 115 18.02 6.74 -4.21
N TRP A 116 16.76 6.46 -4.53
CA TRP A 116 16.39 5.59 -5.65
C TRP A 116 16.99 6.02 -6.99
N GLN A 117 17.27 7.30 -7.18
CA GLN A 117 17.91 7.80 -8.40
C GLN A 117 19.38 7.38 -8.53
N LEU A 118 20.03 7.04 -7.40
CA LEU A 118 21.47 6.80 -7.33
C LEU A 118 21.84 5.31 -7.29
N SER A 119 20.90 4.41 -6.95
CA SER A 119 21.23 3.02 -6.66
C SER A 119 20.19 2.03 -7.16
N ASN A 120 20.51 1.38 -8.28
CA ASN A 120 19.66 0.35 -8.87
C ASN A 120 19.58 -0.91 -8.01
N GLU A 121 20.65 -1.28 -7.30
CA GLU A 121 20.63 -2.40 -6.36
C GLU A 121 19.59 -2.22 -5.24
N ARG A 122 19.49 -1.01 -4.68
CA ARG A 122 18.52 -0.74 -3.61
C ARG A 122 17.08 -0.71 -4.12
N ASN A 123 16.88 -0.18 -5.32
CA ASN A 123 15.59 -0.27 -6.00
C ASN A 123 15.21 -1.72 -6.26
N LYS A 124 16.16 -2.55 -6.68
CA LYS A 124 15.95 -3.99 -6.88
C LYS A 124 15.52 -4.67 -5.59
N VAL A 125 16.21 -4.40 -4.47
CA VAL A 125 15.83 -4.94 -3.15
C VAL A 125 14.42 -4.49 -2.76
N PHE A 126 14.09 -3.21 -2.94
CA PHE A 126 12.76 -2.67 -2.64
C PHE A 126 11.67 -3.36 -3.46
N ILE A 127 11.79 -3.40 -4.79
CA ILE A 127 10.79 -3.99 -5.68
C ILE A 127 10.67 -5.50 -5.46
N GLU A 128 11.78 -6.22 -5.31
CA GLU A 128 11.74 -7.66 -5.02
C GLU A 128 11.09 -7.94 -3.66
N THR A 129 11.28 -7.06 -2.67
CA THR A 129 10.55 -7.15 -1.40
C THR A 129 9.05 -7.01 -1.61
N LEU A 130 8.61 -6.06 -2.44
CA LEU A 130 7.20 -5.92 -2.80
C LEU A 130 6.69 -7.21 -3.46
N ARG A 131 7.37 -7.70 -4.52
CA ARG A 131 6.96 -8.94 -5.22
C ARG A 131 6.87 -10.14 -4.31
N LEU A 132 7.85 -10.32 -3.42
CA LEU A 132 7.86 -11.40 -2.42
C LEU A 132 6.68 -11.29 -1.45
N ALA A 133 6.34 -10.07 -1.00
CA ALA A 133 5.20 -9.83 -0.13
C ALA A 133 3.86 -10.07 -0.84
N TYR A 134 3.70 -9.60 -2.09
CA TYR A 134 2.55 -9.90 -2.95
C TYR A 134 2.37 -11.42 -3.12
N ALA A 135 3.43 -12.14 -3.51
CA ALA A 135 3.40 -13.59 -3.71
C ALA A 135 3.02 -14.36 -2.43
N LYS A 136 3.40 -13.84 -1.26
CA LYS A 136 3.09 -14.42 0.04
C LYS A 136 1.78 -13.95 0.66
N LYS A 137 1.05 -13.04 0.01
CA LYS A 137 -0.14 -12.40 0.56
C LYS A 137 0.15 -11.77 1.93
N ILE A 138 1.23 -11.00 2.00
CA ILE A 138 1.60 -10.20 3.17
C ILE A 138 1.28 -8.74 2.84
N ALA A 139 0.57 -8.05 3.72
CA ALA A 139 0.25 -6.64 3.52
C ALA A 139 1.52 -5.78 3.54
N ILE A 140 1.52 -4.66 2.84
CA ILE A 140 2.69 -3.79 2.69
C ILE A 140 2.34 -2.38 3.16
N ILE A 141 3.26 -1.76 3.90
CA ILE A 141 3.18 -0.35 4.28
C ILE A 141 4.51 0.33 3.94
N VAL A 142 4.45 1.37 3.10
CA VAL A 142 5.61 2.19 2.72
C VAL A 142 5.33 3.66 3.05
N PRO A 143 5.85 4.20 4.17
CA PRO A 143 5.84 5.63 4.39
C PRO A 143 6.83 6.33 3.46
N VAL A 144 6.35 7.28 2.68
CA VAL A 144 7.13 8.17 1.81
C VAL A 144 7.36 9.49 2.53
N ASN A 145 8.55 10.09 2.37
CA ASN A 145 8.98 11.29 3.10
C ASN A 145 8.95 11.09 4.61
N ILE A 146 9.60 10.01 5.07
CA ILE A 146 9.45 9.51 6.44
C ILE A 146 9.82 10.52 7.52
N ASP A 147 10.76 11.43 7.22
CA ASP A 147 11.21 12.47 8.14
C ASP A 147 10.13 13.51 8.44
N SER A 148 9.11 13.62 7.58
CA SER A 148 7.99 14.54 7.79
C SER A 148 6.91 13.99 8.74
N PHE A 149 6.99 12.70 9.12
CA PHE A 149 6.05 12.07 10.05
C PHE A 149 6.26 12.54 11.50
N PRO A 150 5.18 12.66 12.28
CA PRO A 150 5.24 13.14 13.66
C PRO A 150 5.92 12.11 14.59
N THR A 151 6.53 12.63 15.64
CA THR A 151 6.97 11.84 16.80
C THR A 151 5.77 11.49 17.67
N ASN A 152 5.94 10.61 18.65
CA ASN A 152 4.86 10.27 19.59
C ASN A 152 4.40 11.44 20.46
N ASN A 153 5.18 12.51 20.55
CA ASN A 153 4.89 13.70 21.35
C ASN A 153 4.15 14.80 20.57
N THR A 154 4.04 14.67 19.25
CA THR A 154 3.40 15.68 18.41
C THR A 154 1.92 15.38 18.24
N VAL A 155 1.05 16.33 18.56
CA VAL A 155 -0.39 16.20 18.27
C VAL A 155 -0.67 16.76 16.88
N MET A 156 -1.16 15.91 15.99
CA MET A 156 -1.61 16.28 14.66
C MET A 156 -3.07 16.71 14.68
N THR A 157 -3.39 17.69 13.85
CA THR A 157 -4.75 18.14 13.54
C THR A 157 -4.89 18.27 12.03
N GLY A 158 -6.12 18.28 11.52
CA GLY A 158 -6.41 18.37 10.09
C GLY A 158 -7.11 17.12 9.58
N LYS A 159 -6.85 16.75 8.32
CA LYS A 159 -7.50 15.61 7.65
C LYS A 159 -6.52 14.45 7.42
N ILE A 160 -6.98 13.24 7.66
CA ILE A 160 -6.36 12.02 7.12
C ILE A 160 -7.21 11.65 5.91
N ASP A 161 -6.62 11.83 4.74
CA ASP A 161 -7.26 11.56 3.47
C ASP A 161 -6.97 10.14 3.03
N ILE A 162 -8.03 9.40 2.71
CA ILE A 162 -7.98 8.01 2.30
C ILE A 162 -8.38 7.96 0.83
N TRP A 163 -7.39 7.81 -0.04
CA TRP A 163 -7.58 7.67 -1.48
C TRP A 163 -7.91 6.22 -1.80
N TRP A 164 -9.21 5.93 -1.80
CA TRP A 164 -9.72 4.59 -2.01
C TRP A 164 -9.88 4.34 -3.51
N ILE A 165 -8.76 4.00 -4.15
CA ILE A 165 -8.70 3.77 -5.61
C ILE A 165 -9.12 2.33 -5.94
N ILE A 166 -8.72 1.36 -5.11
CA ILE A 166 -9.11 -0.05 -5.25
C ILE A 166 -9.60 -0.59 -3.89
N HIS A 167 -10.56 -1.51 -3.90
CA HIS A 167 -10.90 -2.29 -2.73
C HIS A 167 -9.75 -3.21 -2.30
N ASP A 168 -9.18 -2.96 -1.13
CA ASP A 168 -8.08 -3.72 -0.53
C ASP A 168 -8.53 -4.52 0.71
N GLY A 169 -9.82 -4.88 0.76
CA GLY A 169 -10.41 -5.56 1.93
C GLY A 169 -10.61 -4.62 3.12
N GLY A 170 -10.59 -3.31 2.90
CA GLY A 170 -10.75 -2.29 3.95
C GLY A 170 -9.46 -2.01 4.72
N MET A 171 -8.30 -2.41 4.20
CA MET A 171 -7.00 -2.23 4.86
C MET A 171 -6.66 -0.76 5.05
N LEU A 172 -6.87 0.10 4.03
CA LEU A 172 -6.72 1.56 4.17
C LEU A 172 -7.58 2.13 5.31
N LEU A 173 -8.85 1.72 5.39
CA LEU A 173 -9.78 2.18 6.42
C LEU A 173 -9.36 1.71 7.81
N LEU A 174 -8.95 0.43 7.91
CA LEU A 174 -8.43 -0.13 9.15
C LEU A 174 -7.20 0.64 9.64
N LEU A 175 -6.24 0.93 8.76
CA LEU A 175 -5.05 1.70 9.14
C LEU A 175 -5.41 3.10 9.61
N ALA A 176 -6.31 3.79 8.90
CA ALA A 176 -6.79 5.11 9.32
C ALA A 176 -7.47 5.08 10.69
N PHE A 177 -8.31 4.06 10.92
CA PHE A 177 -9.00 3.85 12.19
C PHE A 177 -8.01 3.58 13.33
N LEU A 178 -7.05 2.66 13.13
CA LEU A 178 -6.02 2.34 14.12
C LEU A 178 -5.17 3.57 14.46
N LEU A 179 -4.73 4.34 13.44
CA LEU A 179 -3.98 5.58 13.66
C LEU A 179 -4.77 6.57 14.53
N LYS A 180 -6.06 6.78 14.25
CA LYS A 180 -6.92 7.70 15.02
C LYS A 180 -7.10 7.30 16.48
N GLN A 181 -6.85 6.06 16.87
CA GLN A 181 -6.85 5.68 18.28
C GLN A 181 -5.66 6.28 19.04
N HIS A 182 -4.56 6.57 18.35
CA HIS A 182 -3.36 7.12 18.94
C HIS A 182 -3.49 8.63 19.23
N PRO A 183 -2.98 9.16 20.37
CA PRO A 183 -3.08 10.58 20.73
C PRO A 183 -2.55 11.55 19.66
N VAL A 184 -1.52 11.13 18.92
CA VAL A 184 -0.95 11.89 17.79
C VAL A 184 -2.02 12.22 16.75
N TRP A 185 -2.87 11.26 16.38
CA TRP A 185 -3.81 11.41 15.25
C TRP A 185 -5.28 11.54 15.68
N LYS A 186 -5.58 11.39 16.98
CA LYS A 186 -6.94 11.40 17.52
C LYS A 186 -7.76 12.64 17.17
N LYS A 187 -7.10 13.80 17.00
CA LYS A 187 -7.76 15.07 16.63
C LYS A 187 -7.94 15.26 15.12
N CYS A 188 -7.44 14.34 14.29
CA CYS A 188 -7.65 14.39 12.85
C CYS A 188 -9.04 13.88 12.46
N ARG A 189 -9.60 14.47 11.40
CA ARG A 189 -10.84 14.02 10.76
C ARG A 189 -10.52 13.08 9.61
N LEU A 190 -11.31 12.04 9.43
CA LEU A 190 -11.15 11.14 8.28
C LEU A 190 -11.91 11.72 7.09
N ARG A 191 -11.33 11.61 5.91
CA ARG A 191 -12.00 11.91 4.65
C ARG A 191 -11.64 10.85 3.63
N ILE A 192 -12.65 10.23 3.06
CA ILE A 192 -12.52 9.20 2.04
C ILE A 192 -12.76 9.85 0.70
N ILE A 193 -11.81 9.67 -0.21
CA ILE A 193 -11.91 10.08 -1.60
C ILE A 193 -12.03 8.79 -2.41
N THR A 194 -13.25 8.49 -2.86
CA THR A 194 -13.50 7.37 -3.78
C THR A 194 -13.39 7.85 -5.21
N VAL A 195 -12.87 7.00 -6.08
CA VAL A 195 -12.64 7.34 -7.49
C VAL A 195 -13.70 6.69 -8.38
N THR A 196 -14.19 7.43 -9.37
CA THR A 196 -15.01 6.89 -10.48
C THR A 196 -14.42 7.25 -11.83
N ALA A 197 -14.88 6.58 -12.89
CA ALA A 197 -14.47 6.86 -14.25
C ALA A 197 -15.03 8.20 -14.74
N LYS A 198 -14.18 8.99 -15.40
CA LYS A 198 -14.58 10.22 -16.11
C LYS A 198 -15.63 9.87 -17.17
N LYS A 199 -16.87 10.37 -17.00
CA LYS A 199 -18.14 10.16 -17.76
C LYS A 199 -19.32 9.64 -16.91
N SER A 200 -19.16 9.49 -15.60
CA SER A 200 -20.30 9.16 -14.73
C SER A 200 -21.40 10.23 -14.78
N THR A 201 -22.65 9.78 -14.73
CA THR A 201 -23.79 10.71 -14.62
C THR A 201 -23.84 11.31 -13.20
N PRO A 202 -24.37 12.53 -13.01
CA PRO A 202 -24.52 13.11 -11.66
C PRO A 202 -25.28 12.19 -10.68
N GLU A 203 -26.25 11.42 -11.17
CA GLU A 203 -27.00 10.45 -10.39
C GLU A 203 -26.12 9.28 -9.90
N GLU A 204 -25.19 8.79 -10.73
CA GLU A 204 -24.23 7.75 -10.34
C GLU A 204 -23.30 8.23 -9.22
N LEU A 205 -22.84 9.48 -9.30
CA LEU A 205 -21.97 10.06 -8.27
C LEU A 205 -22.68 10.14 -6.91
N ILE A 206 -23.95 10.57 -6.92
CA ILE A 206 -24.78 10.65 -5.71
C ILE A 206 -24.99 9.25 -5.13
N LYS A 207 -25.40 8.28 -5.96
CA LYS A 207 -25.60 6.89 -5.52
C LYS A 207 -24.32 6.27 -4.96
N LEU A 208 -23.16 6.51 -5.57
CA LEU A 208 -21.88 6.03 -5.08
C LEU A 208 -21.56 6.61 -3.70
N LYS A 209 -21.76 7.92 -3.54
CA LYS A 209 -21.56 8.61 -2.26
C LYS A 209 -22.49 8.07 -1.16
N GLU A 210 -23.77 7.88 -1.46
CA GLU A 210 -24.76 7.34 -0.50
C GLU A 210 -24.42 5.93 -0.05
N LYS A 211 -24.03 5.05 -0.99
CA LYS A 211 -23.62 3.68 -0.66
C LYS A 211 -22.37 3.66 0.23
N MET A 212 -21.38 4.52 -0.05
CA MET A 212 -20.20 4.65 0.79
C MET A 212 -20.53 5.17 2.20
N LEU A 213 -21.45 6.14 2.31
CA LEU A 213 -21.91 6.63 3.61
C LEU A 213 -22.62 5.53 4.41
N LYS A 214 -23.47 4.72 3.76
CA LYS A 214 -24.13 3.56 4.38
C LYS A 214 -23.10 2.55 4.89
N TYR A 215 -22.12 2.19 4.06
CA TYR A 215 -21.05 1.27 4.45
C TYR A 215 -20.28 1.77 5.68
N LEU A 216 -19.88 3.04 5.71
CA LEU A 216 -19.16 3.65 6.83
C LEU A 216 -19.98 3.65 8.13
N TYR A 217 -21.28 3.89 8.01
CA TYR A 217 -22.21 3.83 9.13
C TYR A 217 -22.25 2.42 9.73
N GLU A 218 -22.33 1.38 8.89
CA GLU A 218 -22.35 -0.03 9.33
C GLU A 218 -21.06 -0.42 10.06
N ILE A 219 -19.89 0.02 9.55
CA ILE A 219 -18.60 -0.26 10.19
C ILE A 219 -18.22 0.77 11.28
N ARG A 220 -19.09 1.73 11.58
CA ARG A 220 -18.95 2.77 12.61
C ARG A 220 -17.72 3.67 12.44
N ILE A 221 -17.34 3.98 11.20
CA ILE A 221 -16.28 4.94 10.89
C ILE A 221 -16.91 6.31 10.58
N ASP A 222 -16.58 7.32 11.40
CA ASP A 222 -16.92 8.72 11.13
C ASP A 222 -15.92 9.35 10.15
N ALA A 223 -16.32 9.49 8.89
CA ALA A 223 -15.53 10.08 7.81
C ALA A 223 -16.39 10.88 6.81
N GLU A 224 -15.81 11.97 6.29
CA GLU A 224 -16.35 12.71 5.14
C GLU A 224 -16.16 11.89 3.86
N VAL A 225 -17.16 11.82 2.96
CA VAL A 225 -17.04 11.12 1.67
C VAL A 225 -17.07 12.10 0.51
N LEU A 226 -16.02 12.05 -0.32
CA LEU A 226 -15.90 12.76 -1.60
C LEU A 226 -15.76 11.75 -2.74
N VAL A 227 -16.32 12.09 -3.89
CA VAL A 227 -16.20 11.31 -5.12
C VAL A 227 -15.40 12.13 -6.12
N GLU A 228 -14.31 11.57 -6.64
CA GLU A 228 -13.45 12.21 -7.64
C GLU A 228 -13.54 11.47 -8.96
N GLU A 229 -13.74 12.21 -10.05
CA GLU A 229 -13.78 11.64 -11.40
C GLU A 229 -12.38 11.60 -12.03
N ILE A 230 -11.88 10.40 -12.25
CA ILE A 230 -10.55 10.18 -12.85
C ILE A 230 -10.71 9.39 -14.14
N SER A 231 -9.93 9.78 -15.16
CA SER A 231 -9.89 9.00 -16.39
C SER A 231 -9.38 7.58 -16.10
N VAL A 232 -10.05 6.58 -16.64
CA VAL A 232 -9.64 5.17 -16.56
C VAL A 232 -8.18 4.97 -16.98
N GLN A 233 -7.70 5.74 -17.95
CA GLN A 233 -6.30 5.70 -18.40
C GLN A 233 -5.33 6.05 -17.26
N ASN A 234 -5.70 7.00 -16.40
CA ASN A 234 -4.87 7.41 -15.26
C ASN A 234 -4.85 6.36 -14.14
N LEU A 235 -5.77 5.39 -14.16
CA LEU A 235 -5.89 4.31 -13.19
C LEU A 235 -5.29 2.98 -13.67
N GLN A 236 -4.71 2.92 -14.87
CA GLN A 236 -4.21 1.67 -15.46
C GLN A 236 -3.22 0.90 -14.57
N ALA A 237 -2.38 1.60 -13.80
CA ALA A 237 -1.43 0.99 -12.88
C ALA A 237 -2.09 0.19 -11.73
N TYR A 238 -3.38 0.45 -11.47
CA TYR A 238 -4.17 -0.18 -10.42
C TYR A 238 -5.03 -1.34 -10.94
N VAL A 239 -5.18 -1.48 -12.26
CA VAL A 239 -6.07 -2.47 -12.89
C VAL A 239 -5.56 -3.91 -12.73
N SER A 240 -4.26 -4.15 -12.61
CA SER A 240 -3.70 -5.51 -12.47
C SER A 240 -3.82 -6.13 -11.08
N ILE A 241 -3.91 -5.30 -10.02
CA ILE A 241 -4.23 -5.76 -8.65
C ILE A 241 -5.56 -6.54 -8.67
N VAL A 242 -6.53 -6.03 -9.42
CA VAL A 242 -7.87 -6.62 -9.55
C VAL A 242 -7.83 -7.95 -10.33
N LYS A 243 -7.04 -8.03 -11.42
CA LYS A 243 -6.94 -9.25 -12.25
C LYS A 243 -6.37 -10.45 -11.49
N SER A 244 -5.41 -10.25 -10.59
CA SER A 244 -4.76 -11.33 -9.84
C SER A 244 -5.69 -12.00 -8.81
N ASN A 245 -6.66 -11.25 -8.28
CA ASN A 245 -7.67 -11.79 -7.36
C ASN A 245 -8.74 -12.66 -8.07
N LYS A 246 -8.83 -12.59 -9.40
CA LYS A 246 -9.84 -13.26 -10.25
C LYS A 246 -9.39 -14.58 -10.91
N LYS A 247 -8.32 -15.25 -10.45
CA LYS A 247 -8.00 -16.62 -10.94
C LYS A 247 -9.05 -17.70 -10.57
N ARG A 248 -10.24 -17.32 -10.11
CA ARG A 248 -11.50 -18.05 -10.33
C ARG A 248 -12.39 -17.21 -11.26
N VAL A 249 -12.71 -17.79 -12.42
CA VAL A 249 -13.61 -17.31 -13.49
C VAL A 249 -12.93 -16.56 -14.64
N LYS A 250 -12.89 -17.21 -15.81
CA LYS A 250 -12.54 -16.61 -17.11
C LYS A 250 -13.51 -15.46 -17.41
N ARG A 251 -13.01 -14.23 -17.64
CA ARG A 251 -13.46 -13.25 -18.67
C ARG A 251 -12.82 -11.87 -18.49
N SER A 252 -12.82 -11.16 -19.61
CA SER A 252 -12.25 -9.88 -20.05
C SER A 252 -12.01 -8.74 -19.05
N ILE A 253 -11.10 -7.82 -19.45
CA ILE A 253 -10.59 -6.65 -18.72
C ILE A 253 -11.68 -5.62 -18.36
N SER A 254 -12.79 -5.58 -19.11
CA SER A 254 -14.00 -4.83 -18.77
C SER A 254 -14.50 -5.15 -17.34
N THR A 255 -14.37 -6.40 -16.91
CA THR A 255 -14.76 -6.87 -15.58
C THR A 255 -13.90 -6.31 -14.42
N ALA A 256 -12.68 -5.82 -14.66
CA ALA A 256 -11.80 -5.31 -13.61
C ALA A 256 -12.14 -3.87 -13.19
N LEU A 257 -12.67 -3.08 -14.12
CA LEU A 257 -13.23 -1.75 -13.84
C LEU A 257 -14.66 -1.86 -13.32
N GLN A 258 -15.41 -2.85 -13.81
CA GLN A 258 -16.69 -3.24 -13.23
C GLN A 258 -16.51 -3.68 -11.78
N ASP A 259 -15.40 -4.32 -11.37
CA ASP A 259 -15.12 -4.61 -9.96
C ASP A 259 -14.84 -3.38 -9.11
N ILE A 260 -14.25 -2.30 -9.65
CA ILE A 260 -14.12 -1.03 -8.90
C ILE A 260 -15.52 -0.47 -8.59
N VAL A 261 -16.51 -0.78 -9.43
CA VAL A 261 -17.93 -0.43 -9.25
C VAL A 261 -18.72 -1.49 -8.45
N GLU A 262 -18.44 -2.79 -8.60
CA GLU A 262 -19.03 -3.89 -7.81
C GLU A 262 -18.41 -4.02 -6.41
N THR A 263 -17.29 -3.34 -6.17
CA THR A 263 -16.77 -3.03 -4.84
C THR A 263 -17.84 -2.37 -3.96
N VAL A 264 -18.77 -1.64 -4.57
CA VAL A 264 -19.92 -1.03 -3.90
C VAL A 264 -21.10 -2.02 -3.74
N ARG A 265 -21.10 -3.16 -4.45
CA ARG A 265 -22.07 -4.26 -4.31
C ARG A 265 -21.73 -5.24 -3.18
N GLY A 266 -20.45 -5.35 -2.79
CA GLY A 266 -20.02 -6.25 -1.71
C GLY A 266 -20.47 -5.87 -0.29
N VAL A 267 -21.25 -4.80 -0.13
CA VAL A 267 -21.75 -4.30 1.16
C VAL A 267 -23.00 -5.03 1.65
N SER A 268 -23.57 -5.96 0.86
CA SER A 268 -24.78 -6.68 1.26
C SER A 268 -24.84 -8.09 0.69
N GLN A 269 -24.03 -9.00 1.24
CA GLN A 269 -24.30 -10.43 1.15
C GLN A 269 -24.19 -11.05 2.55
N GLU A 270 -25.20 -10.76 3.38
CA GLU A 270 -25.76 -11.82 4.24
C GLU A 270 -26.98 -12.39 3.50
N GLU A 271 -27.11 -13.71 3.59
CA GLU A 271 -28.14 -14.54 2.98
C GLU A 271 -29.54 -14.09 3.42
N GLU A 272 -30.37 -13.63 2.49
CA GLU A 272 -31.82 -13.67 2.64
C GLU A 272 -32.41 -14.31 1.38
N ASP A 273 -32.98 -15.49 1.58
CA ASP A 273 -33.96 -16.12 0.70
C ASP A 273 -35.23 -15.23 0.65
N ASP A 274 -35.94 -15.37 -0.47
CA ASP A 274 -37.33 -14.99 -0.76
C ASP A 274 -37.64 -13.65 -1.49
N GLU A 275 -38.05 -13.87 -2.74
CA GLU A 275 -39.18 -13.30 -3.50
C GLU A 275 -39.16 -11.81 -3.94
N ASP A 276 -39.04 -11.67 -5.27
CA ASP A 276 -39.74 -10.73 -6.15
C ASP A 276 -39.77 -9.24 -5.76
N ASP A 277 -38.83 -8.49 -6.32
CA ASP A 277 -39.15 -7.23 -7.01
C ASP A 277 -38.14 -7.00 -8.16
N GLU A 278 -38.64 -7.17 -9.38
CA GLU A 278 -37.98 -6.83 -10.63
C GLU A 278 -37.73 -5.31 -10.72
N ASP A 279 -36.59 -4.83 -10.21
CA ASP A 279 -36.00 -3.55 -10.60
C ASP A 279 -34.47 -3.68 -10.67
N ASP A 280 -34.01 -4.69 -11.41
CA ASP A 280 -32.61 -4.86 -11.80
C ASP A 280 -32.22 -3.79 -12.82
N ILE A 281 -31.87 -2.59 -12.33
CA ILE A 281 -31.22 -1.56 -13.14
C ILE A 281 -29.81 -2.07 -13.47
N ALA A 282 -29.71 -2.75 -14.61
CA ALA A 282 -28.46 -3.11 -15.25
C ALA A 282 -27.66 -1.84 -15.55
N PHE A 283 -26.70 -1.52 -14.69
CA PHE A 283 -25.66 -0.52 -14.94
C PHE A 283 -24.76 -1.03 -16.08
N LYS A 284 -25.15 -0.75 -17.33
CA LYS A 284 -24.26 -0.84 -18.48
C LYS A 284 -23.26 0.32 -18.39
N SER A 285 -22.06 0.02 -17.92
CA SER A 285 -20.91 0.87 -18.22
C SER A 285 -20.59 0.69 -19.70
N ASP A 286 -20.98 1.66 -20.54
CA ASP A 286 -20.57 1.74 -21.95
C ASP A 286 -19.07 2.11 -22.04
N ILE A 287 -18.21 1.25 -21.49
CA ILE A 287 -16.78 1.27 -21.70
C ILE A 287 -16.55 0.38 -22.93
N GLU A 288 -16.33 1.01 -24.08
CA GLU A 288 -15.88 0.29 -25.27
C GLU A 288 -14.61 -0.51 -24.95
N GLU A 289 -14.64 -1.83 -25.13
CA GLU A 289 -13.52 -2.76 -24.92
C GLU A 289 -12.24 -2.34 -25.66
N SER A 290 -12.34 -1.48 -26.66
CA SER A 290 -11.24 -0.95 -27.46
C SER A 290 -10.33 0.06 -26.74
N GLN A 291 -10.74 0.62 -25.59
CA GLN A 291 -10.02 1.74 -24.95
C GLN A 291 -9.13 1.34 -23.75
N VAL A 292 -9.17 0.07 -23.29
CA VAL A 292 -8.39 -0.41 -22.14
C VAL A 292 -7.23 -1.27 -22.62
N LYS A 293 -6.04 -0.66 -22.78
CA LYS A 293 -4.79 -1.40 -22.98
C LYS A 293 -4.42 -2.18 -21.69
N GLU A 294 -3.74 -3.32 -21.85
CA GLU A 294 -3.22 -4.20 -20.79
C GLU A 294 -2.34 -3.46 -19.76
N ASP A 295 -2.03 -4.09 -18.61
CA ASP A 295 -1.29 -3.46 -17.50
C ASP A 295 -0.03 -2.76 -18.02
N ILE A 296 0.17 -1.52 -17.57
CA ILE A 296 1.32 -0.73 -17.98
C ILE A 296 2.64 -1.45 -17.68
N PHE A 297 2.71 -2.39 -16.72
CA PHE A 297 3.93 -3.13 -16.38
C PHE A 297 3.99 -4.59 -16.88
N GLU A 298 3.06 -5.06 -17.72
CA GLU A 298 3.00 -6.47 -18.21
C GLU A 298 3.61 -6.72 -19.61
N LYS A 299 3.79 -5.70 -20.46
CA LYS A 299 4.42 -5.86 -21.78
C LYS A 299 5.86 -5.39 -21.76
N ASP A 300 6.81 -6.32 -21.73
CA ASP A 300 8.21 -6.03 -22.11
C ASP A 300 8.88 -7.19 -22.88
N GLU A 301 8.16 -8.23 -23.31
CA GLU A 301 8.84 -9.45 -23.81
C GLU A 301 9.10 -9.59 -25.32
N ASP A 302 8.64 -8.74 -26.25
CA ASP A 302 8.81 -9.07 -27.69
C ASP A 302 9.19 -7.94 -28.67
N GLU A 303 9.81 -6.83 -28.25
CA GLU A 303 10.40 -5.88 -29.24
C GLU A 303 11.83 -5.48 -28.85
N GLU A 304 12.81 -6.30 -29.24
CA GLU A 304 14.24 -5.95 -29.24
C GLU A 304 14.61 -4.84 -30.24
N ASP A 305 13.66 -4.32 -31.03
CA ASP A 305 13.90 -3.26 -32.02
C ASP A 305 12.86 -2.13 -31.93
N LYS A 306 13.12 -1.14 -31.04
CA LYS A 306 12.76 0.30 -31.17
C LYS A 306 13.04 1.05 -29.87
N SER A 307 14.23 1.65 -29.76
CA SER A 307 14.57 2.55 -28.65
C SER A 307 13.58 3.71 -28.49
N SER A 308 13.00 4.23 -29.58
CA SER A 308 12.02 5.33 -29.55
C SER A 308 10.66 4.95 -28.94
N SER A 309 10.21 3.70 -29.10
CA SER A 309 8.92 3.21 -28.57
C SER A 309 8.95 3.06 -27.04
N SER A 310 10.09 2.61 -26.51
CA SER A 310 10.28 2.44 -25.07
C SER A 310 10.24 3.76 -24.29
N ASP A 311 10.85 4.83 -24.82
CA ASP A 311 10.86 6.15 -24.21
C ASP A 311 9.47 6.80 -24.21
N GLU A 312 8.69 6.62 -25.29
CA GLU A 312 7.29 7.06 -25.37
C GLU A 312 6.41 6.36 -24.34
N MET A 313 6.59 5.05 -24.13
CA MET A 313 5.86 4.29 -23.10
C MET A 313 6.21 4.75 -21.68
N ILE A 314 7.48 5.03 -21.38
CA ILE A 314 7.87 5.61 -20.08
C ILE A 314 7.21 6.97 -19.89
N HIS A 315 7.30 7.84 -20.90
CA HIS A 315 6.74 9.18 -20.84
C HIS A 315 5.24 9.12 -20.56
N TRP A 316 4.51 8.26 -21.28
CA TRP A 316 3.10 7.98 -21.01
C TRP A 316 2.89 7.57 -19.55
N ARG A 317 3.63 6.58 -19.03
CA ARG A 317 3.46 6.10 -17.63
C ARG A 317 3.66 7.23 -16.63
N MET A 318 4.60 8.15 -16.90
CA MET A 318 4.82 9.33 -16.06
C MET A 318 3.67 10.34 -16.18
N GLU A 319 3.13 10.56 -17.37
CA GLU A 319 1.95 11.42 -17.55
C GLU A 319 0.72 10.90 -16.79
N ILE A 320 0.49 9.58 -16.80
CA ILE A 320 -0.54 8.93 -15.98
C ILE A 320 -0.33 9.25 -14.50
N ALA A 321 0.87 8.98 -13.97
CA ALA A 321 1.20 9.23 -12.57
C ALA A 321 0.99 10.71 -12.21
N LYS A 322 1.44 11.62 -13.08
CA LYS A 322 1.33 13.06 -12.90
C LYS A 322 -0.13 13.52 -12.82
N LYS A 323 -0.99 13.07 -13.73
CA LYS A 323 -2.43 13.44 -13.73
C LYS A 323 -3.13 12.94 -12.46
N LEU A 324 -2.80 11.74 -11.99
CA LEU A 324 -3.31 11.24 -10.72
C LEU A 324 -2.79 12.07 -9.54
N ASN A 325 -1.50 12.37 -9.50
CA ASN A 325 -0.91 13.24 -8.47
C ASN A 325 -1.54 14.64 -8.47
N GLU A 326 -1.79 15.25 -9.63
CA GLU A 326 -2.48 16.54 -9.74
C GLU A 326 -3.87 16.50 -9.08
N SER A 327 -4.60 15.40 -9.24
CA SER A 327 -5.90 15.17 -8.57
C SER A 327 -5.72 14.97 -7.06
N VAL A 328 -4.67 14.25 -6.64
CA VAL A 328 -4.33 14.08 -5.21
C VAL A 328 -4.01 15.42 -4.56
N LYS A 329 -3.17 16.24 -5.21
CA LYS A 329 -2.78 17.57 -4.74
C LYS A 329 -3.96 18.52 -4.65
N SER A 330 -4.83 18.56 -5.67
CA SER A 330 -5.97 19.49 -5.70
C SER A 330 -6.89 19.31 -4.49
N MET A 331 -7.06 18.07 -4.02
CA MET A 331 -7.92 17.77 -2.87
C MET A 331 -7.18 17.67 -1.53
N SER A 332 -5.92 17.21 -1.54
CA SER A 332 -5.23 16.68 -0.35
C SER A 332 -3.89 17.35 -0.03
N ALA A 333 -3.52 18.44 -0.72
CA ALA A 333 -2.23 19.11 -0.49
C ALA A 333 -2.01 19.58 0.96
N GLN A 334 -3.08 19.93 1.68
CA GLN A 334 -3.02 20.39 3.07
C GLN A 334 -3.31 19.28 4.09
N SER A 335 -3.44 18.03 3.63
CA SER A 335 -3.83 16.93 4.49
C SER A 335 -2.68 16.50 5.41
N SER A 336 -3.05 16.16 6.63
CA SER A 336 -2.11 15.76 7.67
C SER A 336 -1.50 14.40 7.35
N LEU A 337 -2.20 13.55 6.62
CA LEU A 337 -1.70 12.28 6.10
C LEU A 337 -2.54 11.87 4.90
N ILE A 338 -1.87 11.32 3.88
CA ILE A 338 -2.52 10.69 2.72
C ILE A 338 -2.26 9.19 2.79
N LEU A 339 -3.32 8.40 2.88
CA LEU A 339 -3.27 6.95 2.73
C LEU A 339 -3.74 6.62 1.32
N MET A 340 -2.95 5.88 0.56
CA MET A 340 -3.35 5.44 -0.79
C MET A 340 -2.77 4.08 -1.12
N ASN A 341 -3.42 3.37 -2.05
CA ASN A 341 -2.92 2.09 -2.49
C ASN A 341 -1.57 2.23 -3.21
N ILE A 342 -0.66 1.26 -3.03
CA ILE A 342 0.51 1.13 -3.89
C ILE A 342 0.13 0.33 -5.16
N PRO A 343 0.47 0.81 -6.36
CA PRO A 343 0.32 0.03 -7.60
C PRO A 343 1.12 -1.29 -7.55
N SER A 344 0.63 -2.33 -8.23
CA SER A 344 1.34 -3.61 -8.30
C SER A 344 2.77 -3.45 -8.83
N PRO A 345 3.78 -4.11 -8.22
CA PRO A 345 5.09 -4.19 -8.82
C PRO A 345 5.04 -5.03 -10.11
N PRO A 346 5.99 -4.84 -11.04
CA PRO A 346 6.10 -5.68 -12.24
C PRO A 346 6.25 -7.17 -11.89
N ASN A 347 5.52 -8.04 -12.59
CA ASN A 347 5.49 -9.48 -12.30
C ASN A 347 6.56 -10.30 -13.06
N LEU A 348 7.06 -9.79 -14.20
CA LEU A 348 8.01 -10.47 -15.08
C LEU A 348 9.46 -10.35 -14.59
N GLN A 349 10.39 -11.00 -15.31
CA GLN A 349 11.82 -10.89 -15.04
C GLN A 349 12.23 -9.41 -15.09
N ILE A 350 12.64 -8.86 -13.95
CA ILE A 350 12.76 -7.41 -13.83
C ILE A 350 14.04 -6.93 -14.50
N SER A 351 13.89 -6.36 -15.69
CA SER A 351 14.95 -5.57 -16.33
C SER A 351 15.27 -4.35 -15.45
N GLU A 352 16.51 -3.89 -15.49
CA GLU A 352 16.92 -2.66 -14.79
C GLU A 352 16.08 -1.45 -15.23
N HIS A 353 15.62 -1.47 -16.47
CA HIS A 353 14.70 -0.50 -17.04
C HIS A 353 13.34 -0.48 -16.34
N LEU A 354 12.70 -1.65 -16.15
CA LEU A 354 11.44 -1.77 -15.44
C LEU A 354 11.52 -1.30 -13.99
N ILE A 355 12.63 -1.64 -13.31
CA ILE A 355 12.91 -1.15 -11.95
C ILE A 355 12.85 0.38 -11.95
N ARG A 356 13.61 1.01 -12.84
CA ARG A 356 13.70 2.48 -12.91
C ARG A 356 12.35 3.11 -13.24
N THR A 357 11.59 2.52 -14.17
CA THR A 357 10.29 3.04 -14.59
C THR A 357 9.26 2.95 -13.47
N TYR A 358 9.21 1.84 -12.73
CA TYR A 358 8.32 1.69 -11.57
C TYR A 358 8.68 2.66 -10.44
N MET A 359 9.98 2.81 -10.12
CA MET A 359 10.43 3.78 -9.12
C MET A 359 10.10 5.22 -9.52
N LYS A 360 10.32 5.60 -10.78
CA LYS A 360 9.94 6.92 -11.31
C LYS A 360 8.43 7.14 -11.22
N TYR A 361 7.62 6.12 -11.52
CA TYR A 361 6.16 6.20 -11.42
C TYR A 361 5.72 6.52 -9.99
N LEU A 362 6.20 5.75 -9.00
CA LEU A 362 5.86 5.97 -7.59
C LEU A 362 6.35 7.34 -7.08
N ALA A 363 7.54 7.77 -7.50
CA ALA A 363 8.05 9.09 -7.18
C ALA A 363 7.18 10.20 -7.79
N CYS A 364 6.78 10.07 -9.06
CA CYS A 364 5.90 11.05 -9.72
C CYS A 364 4.50 11.09 -9.10
N LEU A 365 3.97 9.94 -8.68
CA LEU A 365 2.68 9.82 -8.02
C LEU A 365 2.63 10.55 -6.67
N THR A 366 3.75 10.55 -5.93
CA THR A 366 3.83 11.09 -4.57
C THR A 366 4.58 12.41 -4.46
N ASP A 367 5.14 12.90 -5.57
CA ASP A 367 5.89 14.15 -5.65
C ASP A 367 5.09 15.32 -5.08
N GLY A 368 5.72 16.17 -4.28
CA GLY A 368 5.10 17.38 -3.70
C GLY A 368 4.03 17.13 -2.62
N LEU A 369 3.83 15.88 -2.18
CA LEU A 369 2.96 15.55 -1.05
C LEU A 369 3.80 15.40 0.23
N GLN A 370 3.32 15.94 1.35
CA GLN A 370 4.13 15.98 2.57
C GLN A 370 4.29 14.60 3.21
N ARG A 371 3.19 13.94 3.59
CA ARG A 371 3.16 12.63 4.25
C ARG A 371 2.25 11.69 3.48
N VAL A 372 2.84 10.67 2.84
CA VAL A 372 2.10 9.64 2.12
C VAL A 372 2.43 8.29 2.72
N MET A 373 1.41 7.48 2.96
CA MET A 373 1.56 6.07 3.29
C MET A 373 0.98 5.25 2.14
N LEU A 374 1.86 4.61 1.38
CA LEU A 374 1.50 3.69 0.32
C LEU A 374 1.21 2.32 0.92
N VAL A 375 0.07 1.74 0.60
CA VAL A 375 -0.45 0.53 1.25
C VAL A 375 -0.87 -0.54 0.24
N HIS A 376 -0.53 -1.79 0.52
CA HIS A 376 -1.11 -2.95 -0.16
C HIS A 376 -1.75 -3.88 0.87
N GLY A 377 -3.00 -4.29 0.65
CA GLY A 377 -3.63 -5.37 1.41
C GLY A 377 -3.20 -6.75 0.88
N SER A 378 -3.19 -7.76 1.74
CA SER A 378 -2.97 -9.18 1.39
C SER A 378 -4.12 -9.83 0.62
N GLY A 379 -5.30 -9.18 0.57
CA GLY A 379 -6.53 -9.74 -0.01
C GLY A 379 -7.22 -10.75 0.90
N THR A 380 -6.81 -10.83 2.17
CA THR A 380 -7.42 -11.70 3.19
C THR A 380 -7.87 -10.92 4.42
N GLU A 381 -7.72 -9.61 4.39
CA GLU A 381 -8.23 -8.70 5.40
C GLU A 381 -9.74 -8.82 5.48
N VAL A 382 -10.21 -9.17 6.67
CA VAL A 382 -11.63 -9.08 7.03
C VAL A 382 -11.71 -8.06 8.15
N VAL A 383 -12.42 -6.97 7.87
CA VAL A 383 -12.73 -5.93 8.85
C VAL A 383 -14.21 -6.09 9.19
N THR A 384 -14.51 -6.92 10.18
CA THR A 384 -15.86 -6.99 10.76
C THR A 384 -15.89 -6.15 12.04
N GLY A 385 -16.86 -5.23 12.17
CA GLY A 385 -17.13 -4.44 13.37
C GLY A 385 -15.89 -3.82 14.06
N LEU A 386 -15.46 -2.65 13.60
CA LEU A 386 -14.46 -1.84 14.32
C LEU A 386 -15.10 -1.28 15.60
N GLN A 387 -15.00 -2.03 16.71
CA GLN A 387 -15.36 -1.57 18.06
C GLN A 387 -14.15 -1.04 18.84
#